data_AF-A0A847ZT27-F1
#
_entry.id   AF-A0A847ZT27-F1
#
_cell.length_a   1.000
_cell.length_b   1.000
_cell.length_c   1.000
_cell.angle_alpha   90.00
_cell.angle_beta   90.00
_cell.angle_gamma   90.00
#
_symmetry.space_group_name_H-M   'P 1'
#
loop_
_entity.id
_entity.type
_entity.pdbx_description
1 polymer ?
#
loop_
_entity_poly.entity_id
_entity_poly.type
_entity_poly.pdbx_seq_one_letter_code
_entity_poly.pdbx_strand_id
1 'polypeptide(L)'
;MAATARRRITLDKIHKYAGLVAALWMAVLAITGMMQLNRQGWDWLWASGPALDESHAGHDDKNLWRYHQIDPANPATRVAGGAAGAFLSENGGKAWTRLPFGDAPIRNVQAMEPVAGPDGWTVYVGTSDGVWRLDRATKRFVPRGLQGKMVNSLSVEGDRIIAAVRMSQLFQRALDPDKMAWEPVKLAPLPADAGASSVDLGRMLQDIHVGRGLFGGMIDMILWNLIALGLFLMAATGLAYWGFMRWCNRARKRPKEARPSSDAMKRAQKGIQWSFRVHAMIIGIVLAPFLLLVFITGIYQDHRGDVQMMFRKMTVPSAILPPAYRAGAGWQGQVMNVALAKDGGGELLAIGNRRGMFVSRDMGQSWSHEAGFKGPAMRMRKIGGTLYVPGRMMRRVQVRRDDGWQTLDVPKMVVMINEMSAGPDGSIWWTRDRNVFKTTLAGQMRGKMLHNPPKLGYLPWASFAAELHEGSLISKQWKWINDLFALLGITLVVTGFLRWRKRKW
;
A
#
# COMPACT_ATOMS: atom_id res chain seq x y z
N MET A 1 38.20 -51.71 8.73
CA MET A 1 37.75 -50.35 8.39
C MET A 1 36.25 -50.38 8.11
N ALA A 2 35.43 -49.84 9.00
CA ALA A 2 33.98 -49.76 8.80
C ALA A 2 33.65 -48.63 7.82
N ALA A 3 33.12 -48.97 6.65
CA ALA A 3 32.62 -47.99 5.70
C ALA A 3 31.42 -47.26 6.31
N THR A 4 31.61 -46.00 6.70
CA THR A 4 30.52 -45.09 7.06
C THR A 4 29.55 -44.97 5.89
N ALA A 5 28.44 -45.69 5.95
CA ALA A 5 27.34 -45.59 5.00
C ALA A 5 26.84 -44.14 4.96
N ARG A 6 27.18 -43.40 3.89
CA ARG A 6 26.63 -42.06 3.64
C ARG A 6 25.11 -42.19 3.58
N ARG A 7 24.41 -41.71 4.62
CA ARG A 7 22.94 -41.67 4.66
C ARG A 7 22.44 -40.88 3.45
N ARG A 8 21.89 -41.57 2.45
CA ARG A 8 21.30 -40.94 1.26
C ARG A 8 20.14 -40.04 1.69
N ILE A 9 20.26 -38.74 1.41
CA ILE A 9 19.21 -37.75 1.64
C ILE A 9 18.15 -37.97 0.56
N THR A 10 16.93 -38.32 0.96
CA THR A 10 15.81 -38.55 0.03
C THR A 10 14.98 -37.27 -0.14
N LEU A 11 14.30 -37.17 -1.27
CA LEU A 11 13.39 -36.05 -1.60
C LEU A 11 12.30 -35.86 -0.52
N ASP A 12 11.79 -36.96 0.04
CA ASP A 12 10.84 -36.93 1.16
C ASP A 12 11.45 -36.36 2.45
N LYS A 13 12.73 -36.64 2.74
CA LYS A 13 13.41 -36.09 3.92
C LYS A 13 13.62 -34.58 3.76
N ILE A 14 14.07 -34.15 2.58
CA ILE A 14 14.26 -32.72 2.29
C ILE A 14 12.94 -31.97 2.48
N HIS A 15 11.88 -32.40 1.80
CA HIS A 15 10.57 -31.75 1.90
C HIS A 15 10.04 -31.73 3.33
N LYS A 16 10.14 -32.86 4.05
CA LYS A 16 9.69 -32.94 5.45
C LYS A 16 10.44 -31.97 6.35
N TYR A 17 11.78 -31.96 6.33
CA TYR A 17 12.54 -31.12 7.25
C TYR A 17 12.48 -29.64 6.87
N ALA A 18 12.54 -29.31 5.59
CA ALA A 18 12.29 -27.94 5.13
C ALA A 18 10.93 -27.43 5.60
N GLY A 19 9.89 -28.27 5.48
CA GLY A 19 8.54 -27.94 5.91
C GLY A 19 8.43 -27.70 7.40
N LEU A 20 9.02 -28.59 8.22
CA LEU A 20 8.98 -28.44 9.68
C LEU A 20 9.74 -27.22 10.19
N VAL A 21 10.88 -26.90 9.57
CA VAL A 21 11.67 -25.71 9.92
C VAL A 21 10.94 -24.43 9.50
N ALA A 22 10.37 -24.42 8.29
CA ALA A 22 9.74 -23.22 7.73
C ALA A 22 8.32 -22.97 8.23
N ALA A 23 7.57 -23.99 8.67
CA ALA A 23 6.12 -23.89 8.85
C ALA A 23 5.67 -22.72 9.73
N LEU A 24 6.33 -22.51 10.88
CA LEU A 24 5.94 -21.45 11.80
C LEU A 24 6.15 -20.07 11.15
N TRP A 25 7.33 -19.83 10.59
CA TRP A 25 7.63 -18.53 9.97
C TRP A 25 6.82 -18.30 8.70
N MET A 26 6.54 -19.34 7.91
CA MET A 26 5.65 -19.25 6.75
C MET A 26 4.22 -18.87 7.15
N ALA A 27 3.72 -19.38 8.28
CA ALA A 27 2.43 -18.96 8.81
C ALA A 27 2.47 -17.48 9.24
N VAL A 28 3.56 -17.02 9.87
CA VAL A 28 3.75 -15.60 10.21
C VAL A 28 3.75 -14.73 8.94
N LEU A 29 4.54 -15.07 7.92
CA LEU A 29 4.61 -14.34 6.66
C LEU A 29 3.25 -14.34 5.92
N ALA A 30 2.51 -15.44 5.98
CA ALA A 30 1.18 -15.53 5.41
C ALA A 30 0.17 -14.59 6.09
N ILE A 31 0.09 -14.61 7.42
CA ILE A 31 -0.82 -13.76 8.20
C ILE A 31 -0.44 -12.29 8.03
N THR A 32 0.83 -11.96 8.24
CA THR A 32 1.32 -10.57 8.12
C THR A 32 1.19 -10.07 6.69
N GLY A 33 1.45 -10.89 5.67
CA GLY A 33 1.23 -10.57 4.27
C GLY A 33 -0.24 -10.28 3.96
N MET A 34 -1.18 -11.08 4.48
CA MET A 34 -2.61 -10.81 4.37
C MET A 34 -2.99 -9.48 5.04
N MET A 35 -2.45 -9.16 6.22
CA MET A 35 -2.66 -7.86 6.86
C MET A 35 -2.11 -6.72 5.98
N GLN A 36 -0.94 -6.87 5.37
CA GLN A 36 -0.36 -5.85 4.48
C GLN A 36 -1.19 -5.61 3.22
N LEU A 37 -1.74 -6.67 2.62
CA LEU A 37 -2.60 -6.58 1.45
C LEU A 37 -3.89 -5.78 1.74
N ASN A 38 -4.44 -5.94 2.95
CA ASN A 38 -5.74 -5.38 3.33
C ASN A 38 -5.65 -4.11 4.20
N ARG A 39 -4.46 -3.65 4.58
CA ARG A 39 -4.26 -2.49 5.46
C ARG A 39 -4.93 -1.19 5.00
N GLN A 40 -5.28 -1.06 3.72
CA GLN A 40 -5.98 0.14 3.25
C GLN A 40 -7.48 0.13 3.56
N GLY A 41 -8.10 -1.05 3.70
CA GLY A 41 -9.54 -1.20 3.94
C GLY A 41 -9.89 -1.76 5.33
N TRP A 42 -8.94 -2.38 6.03
CA TRP A 42 -9.16 -2.88 7.39
C TRP A 42 -8.77 -1.82 8.42
N ASP A 43 -9.71 -0.93 8.74
CA ASP A 43 -9.47 0.19 9.67
C ASP A 43 -8.99 -0.30 11.06
N TRP A 44 -9.44 -1.47 11.53
CA TRP A 44 -9.03 -2.03 12.82
C TRP A 44 -7.52 -2.23 12.95
N LEU A 45 -6.82 -2.43 11.82
CA LEU A 45 -5.36 -2.55 11.78
C LEU A 45 -4.64 -1.27 12.20
N TRP A 46 -5.32 -0.13 12.08
CA TRP A 46 -4.82 1.19 12.48
C TRP A 46 -5.45 1.68 13.80
N ALA A 47 -6.66 1.23 14.10
CA ALA A 47 -7.40 1.61 15.32
C ALA A 47 -6.81 1.01 16.61
N SER A 48 -6.08 -0.09 16.47
CA SER A 48 -5.63 -0.89 17.61
C SER A 48 -4.27 -1.52 17.34
N GLY A 49 -3.63 -1.99 18.41
CA GLY A 49 -2.33 -2.63 18.35
C GLY A 49 -1.82 -3.02 19.74
N PRO A 50 -0.69 -3.74 19.81
CA PRO A 50 -0.01 -3.99 21.07
C PRO A 50 0.43 -2.68 21.75
N ALA A 51 0.54 -2.71 23.07
CA ALA A 51 1.04 -1.62 23.92
C ALA A 51 2.57 -1.45 23.76
N LEU A 52 3.01 -1.19 22.53
CA LEU A 52 4.37 -0.84 22.14
C LEU A 52 4.35 0.58 21.59
N ASP A 53 5.43 1.34 21.78
CA ASP A 53 5.52 2.67 21.19
C ASP A 53 5.63 2.57 19.67
N GLU A 54 4.94 3.45 18.95
CA GLU A 54 4.97 3.57 17.49
C GLU A 54 6.39 3.77 16.93
N SER A 55 7.34 4.29 17.73
CA SER A 55 8.76 4.43 17.38
C SER A 55 9.45 3.10 17.06
N HIS A 56 8.88 1.96 17.47
CA HIS A 56 9.39 0.64 17.13
C HIS A 56 9.20 0.30 15.65
N ALA A 57 8.24 0.94 14.98
CA ALA A 57 8.15 0.90 13.52
C ALA A 57 9.03 1.98 12.91
N GLY A 58 10.24 1.60 12.49
CA GLY A 58 11.25 2.51 11.97
C GLY A 58 10.84 3.27 10.71
N HIS A 59 9.73 2.90 10.06
CA HIS A 59 9.32 3.44 8.76
C HIS A 59 7.92 4.07 8.69
N ASP A 60 7.13 4.10 9.77
CA ASP A 60 5.67 4.31 9.68
C ASP A 60 5.14 5.74 9.76
N ASP A 61 5.98 6.73 10.08
CA ASP A 61 5.62 8.16 9.95
C ASP A 61 5.01 8.47 8.56
N LYS A 62 5.46 7.75 7.52
CA LYS A 62 5.01 7.94 6.12
C LYS A 62 3.55 7.56 5.87
N ASN A 63 2.96 6.71 6.71
CA ASN A 63 1.59 6.22 6.57
C ASN A 63 0.67 6.81 7.64
N LEU A 64 1.17 6.93 8.87
CA LEU A 64 0.38 7.47 9.98
C LEU A 64 0.04 8.95 9.74
N TRP A 65 1.02 9.74 9.33
CA TRP A 65 0.94 11.19 9.21
C TRP A 65 1.27 11.64 7.78
N ARG A 66 0.41 11.25 6.83
CA ARG A 66 0.65 11.48 5.40
C ARG A 66 0.18 12.86 4.93
N TYR A 67 -0.85 13.40 5.56
CA TYR A 67 -1.53 14.63 5.16
C TYR A 67 -1.45 15.64 6.29
N HIS A 68 -1.08 16.86 5.95
CA HIS A 68 -0.94 17.96 6.90
C HIS A 68 -1.44 19.23 6.26
N GLN A 69 -2.54 19.76 6.80
CA GLN A 69 -3.12 21.01 6.36
C GLN A 69 -3.09 22.02 7.50
N ILE A 70 -2.72 23.25 7.17
CA ILE A 70 -2.58 24.36 8.09
C ILE A 70 -3.56 25.43 7.63
N ASP A 71 -4.25 26.05 8.58
CA ASP A 71 -5.02 27.25 8.31
C ASP A 71 -4.05 28.41 8.05
N PRO A 72 -4.00 28.97 6.83
CA PRO A 72 -3.09 30.07 6.50
C PRO A 72 -3.37 31.35 7.30
N ALA A 73 -4.62 31.57 7.71
CA ALA A 73 -5.03 32.72 8.52
C ALA A 73 -4.75 32.50 10.01
N ASN A 74 -4.77 31.24 10.47
CA ASN A 74 -4.44 30.89 11.85
C ASN A 74 -3.56 29.62 11.94
N PRO A 75 -2.23 29.75 11.86
CA PRO A 75 -1.29 28.61 11.84
C PRO A 75 -1.26 27.75 13.10
N ALA A 76 -1.90 28.20 14.18
CA ALA A 76 -2.11 27.38 15.36
C ALA A 76 -3.11 26.25 15.08
N THR A 77 -4.06 26.49 14.18
CA THR A 77 -5.03 25.52 13.69
C THR A 77 -4.41 24.66 12.59
N ARG A 78 -4.31 23.35 12.86
CA ARG A 78 -3.71 22.37 11.95
C ARG A 78 -4.49 21.08 11.99
N VAL A 79 -4.62 20.42 10.83
CA VAL A 79 -5.15 19.08 10.72
C VAL A 79 -4.07 18.15 10.20
N ALA A 80 -3.81 17.09 10.95
CA ALA A 80 -2.96 15.98 10.54
C ALA A 80 -3.86 14.78 10.23
N GLY A 81 -3.51 13.98 9.22
CA GLY A 81 -4.25 12.77 8.90
C GLY A 81 -3.44 11.74 8.16
N GLY A 82 -3.88 10.50 8.26
CA GLY A 82 -3.34 9.36 7.54
C GLY A 82 -4.06 8.09 7.94
N ALA A 83 -3.32 6.99 8.03
CA ALA A 83 -3.92 5.68 8.18
C ALA A 83 -4.63 5.47 9.53
N ALA A 84 -4.15 6.13 10.60
CA ALA A 84 -4.71 6.06 11.95
C ALA A 84 -5.81 7.10 12.24
N GLY A 85 -6.38 7.71 11.21
CA GLY A 85 -7.41 8.75 11.34
C GLY A 85 -6.86 10.16 11.16
N ALA A 86 -7.58 11.12 11.72
CA ALA A 86 -7.27 12.53 11.64
C ALA A 86 -7.29 13.18 13.02
N PHE A 87 -6.50 14.25 13.16
CA PHE A 87 -6.30 14.95 14.41
C PHE A 87 -6.27 16.46 14.17
N LEU A 88 -6.91 17.20 15.07
CA LEU A 88 -6.91 18.66 15.11
C LEU A 88 -5.94 19.14 16.19
N SER A 89 -5.11 20.10 15.83
CA SER A 89 -4.35 20.93 16.76
C SER A 89 -4.88 22.35 16.69
N GLU A 90 -5.03 23.01 17.82
CA GLU A 90 -5.38 24.44 17.93
C GLU A 90 -4.26 25.27 18.57
N ASN A 91 -3.08 24.67 18.80
CA ASN A 91 -1.95 25.30 19.49
C ASN A 91 -0.61 25.10 18.75
N GLY A 92 -0.67 24.98 17.42
CA GLY A 92 0.52 24.90 16.57
C GLY A 92 1.26 23.56 16.66
N GLY A 93 0.53 22.47 16.91
CA GLY A 93 1.02 21.10 16.96
C GLY A 93 1.55 20.69 18.33
N LYS A 94 1.36 21.49 19.39
CA LYS A 94 1.81 21.13 20.76
C LYS A 94 0.94 20.02 21.36
N ALA A 95 -0.37 20.04 21.07
CA ALA A 95 -1.32 18.99 21.44
C ALA A 95 -2.28 18.70 20.29
N TRP A 96 -2.80 17.47 20.25
CA TRP A 96 -3.65 16.97 19.18
C TRP A 96 -4.90 16.30 19.76
N THR A 97 -6.05 16.64 19.21
CA THR A 97 -7.35 16.03 19.52
C THR A 97 -7.76 15.14 18.37
N ARG A 98 -8.11 13.87 18.63
CA ARG A 98 -8.59 12.95 17.59
C ARG A 98 -9.94 13.41 17.05
N LEU A 99 -10.11 13.34 15.73
CA LEU A 99 -11.35 13.69 15.04
C LEU A 99 -12.08 12.41 14.60
N PRO A 100 -13.27 12.12 15.14
CA PRO A 100 -14.09 10.99 14.69
C PRO A 100 -14.74 11.29 13.32
N PHE A 101 -15.17 10.23 12.64
CA PHE A 101 -15.82 10.24 11.32
C PHE A 101 -17.23 9.68 11.42
N GLY A 102 -18.24 10.55 11.56
CA GLY A 102 -19.55 10.10 12.04
C GLY A 102 -19.35 9.32 13.35
N ASP A 103 -20.00 8.19 13.54
CA ASP A 103 -19.86 7.38 14.76
C ASP A 103 -18.55 6.56 14.82
N ALA A 104 -17.80 6.49 13.72
CA ALA A 104 -16.54 5.75 13.68
C ALA A 104 -15.40 6.56 14.34
N PRO A 105 -14.63 5.97 15.26
CA PRO A 105 -13.55 6.69 15.94
C PRO A 105 -12.38 7.02 14.99
N ILE A 106 -12.16 6.20 13.96
CA ILE A 106 -11.11 6.41 12.96
C ILE A 106 -11.58 5.98 11.57
N ARG A 107 -10.97 6.60 10.54
CA ARG A 107 -11.01 6.17 9.14
C ARG A 107 -9.65 6.43 8.49
N ASN A 108 -9.19 5.54 7.63
CA ASN A 108 -7.95 5.76 6.88
C ASN A 108 -8.09 6.94 5.91
N VAL A 109 -7.37 8.03 6.17
CA VAL A 109 -7.35 9.24 5.34
C VAL A 109 -6.38 9.04 4.17
N GLN A 110 -6.91 9.14 2.94
CA GLN A 110 -6.19 8.96 1.69
C GLN A 110 -6.11 10.22 0.82
N ALA A 111 -6.84 11.27 1.17
CA ALA A 111 -6.72 12.59 0.56
C ALA A 111 -7.15 13.66 1.57
N MET A 112 -6.59 14.87 1.47
CA MET A 112 -6.98 15.99 2.31
C MET A 112 -6.80 17.29 1.53
N GLU A 113 -7.89 18.02 1.33
CA GLU A 113 -7.92 19.29 0.63
C GLU A 113 -8.49 20.40 1.53
N PRO A 114 -7.73 21.49 1.76
CA PRO A 114 -8.25 22.64 2.48
C PRO A 114 -9.21 23.42 1.59
N VAL A 115 -10.24 23.98 2.20
CA VAL A 115 -11.21 24.85 1.54
C VAL A 115 -11.39 26.08 2.42
N ALA A 116 -11.12 27.25 1.86
CA ALA A 116 -11.53 28.51 2.45
C ALA A 116 -12.95 28.80 1.95
N GLY A 117 -13.90 28.89 2.88
CA GLY A 117 -15.29 29.28 2.57
C GLY A 117 -15.74 30.49 3.38
N PRO A 118 -16.98 30.96 3.19
CA PRO A 118 -17.58 32.02 3.99
C PRO A 118 -17.55 31.72 5.50
N ASP A 119 -17.70 30.44 5.85
CA ASP A 119 -17.67 29.95 7.24
C ASP A 119 -16.24 29.75 7.78
N GLY A 120 -15.23 30.20 7.04
CA GLY A 120 -13.81 30.07 7.37
C GLY A 120 -13.13 28.84 6.76
N TRP A 121 -11.92 28.56 7.27
CA TRP A 121 -11.10 27.45 6.82
C TRP A 121 -11.65 26.10 7.32
N THR A 122 -11.85 25.16 6.40
CA THR A 122 -12.20 23.77 6.67
C THR A 122 -11.36 22.83 5.79
N VAL A 123 -11.46 21.53 6.04
CA VAL A 123 -10.81 20.50 5.23
C VAL A 123 -11.81 19.45 4.79
N TYR A 124 -11.73 19.07 3.52
CA TYR A 124 -12.35 17.88 2.98
C TYR A 124 -11.35 16.75 2.97
N VAL A 125 -11.79 15.55 3.30
CA VAL A 125 -10.94 14.35 3.32
C VAL A 125 -11.58 13.23 2.54
N GLY A 126 -10.76 12.57 1.74
CA GLY A 126 -11.09 11.30 1.09
C GLY A 126 -10.58 10.17 1.97
N THR A 127 -11.43 9.17 2.21
CA THR A 127 -11.11 8.04 3.08
C THR A 127 -11.31 6.71 2.38
N SER A 128 -11.02 5.60 3.07
CA SER A 128 -11.43 4.25 2.67
C SER A 128 -12.95 4.10 2.47
N ASP A 129 -13.75 4.99 3.04
CA ASP A 129 -15.21 4.91 3.12
C ASP A 129 -15.93 6.15 2.54
N GLY A 130 -15.28 7.01 1.77
CA GLY A 130 -15.96 8.13 1.09
C GLY A 130 -15.39 9.50 1.43
N VAL A 131 -16.16 10.55 1.12
CA VAL A 131 -15.79 11.96 1.33
C VAL A 131 -16.40 12.49 2.61
N TRP A 132 -15.59 13.20 3.38
CA TRP A 132 -15.98 13.83 4.64
C TRP A 132 -15.50 15.27 4.70
N ARG A 133 -16.17 16.10 5.50
CA ARG A 133 -15.77 17.48 5.78
C ARG A 133 -15.62 17.69 7.27
N LEU A 134 -14.58 18.41 7.68
CA LEU A 134 -14.43 18.81 9.08
C LEU A 134 -15.50 19.84 9.46
N ASP A 135 -16.33 19.47 10.42
CA ASP A 135 -17.09 20.42 11.21
C ASP A 135 -16.25 20.81 12.43
N ARG A 136 -15.83 22.08 12.44
CA ARG A 136 -14.97 22.62 13.49
C ARG A 136 -15.72 22.84 14.80
N ALA A 137 -17.02 23.13 14.77
CA ALA A 137 -17.80 23.38 15.97
C ALA A 137 -17.95 22.09 16.79
N THR A 138 -18.26 20.99 16.12
CA THR A 138 -18.41 19.67 16.73
C THR A 138 -17.12 18.86 16.80
N LYS A 139 -16.01 19.40 16.25
CA LYS A 139 -14.71 18.72 16.10
C LYS A 139 -14.84 17.30 15.55
N ARG A 140 -15.63 17.17 14.47
CA ARG A 140 -15.98 15.89 13.84
C ARG A 140 -15.96 15.98 12.32
N PHE A 141 -15.62 14.89 11.66
CA PHE A 141 -15.85 14.72 10.24
C PHE A 141 -17.30 14.29 9.97
N VAL A 142 -18.00 15.11 9.19
CA VAL A 142 -19.38 14.85 8.73
C VAL A 142 -19.38 14.31 7.30
N PRO A 143 -20.22 13.31 6.98
CA PRO A 143 -20.21 12.69 5.66
C PRO A 143 -20.65 13.68 4.58
N ARG A 144 -20.04 13.58 3.40
CA ARG A 144 -20.32 14.42 2.22
C ARG A 144 -20.48 13.59 0.95
N GLY A 145 -20.95 12.35 1.08
CA GLY A 145 -21.22 11.46 -0.05
C GLY A 145 -20.07 10.50 -0.40
N LEU A 146 -20.33 9.67 -1.42
CA LEU A 146 -19.47 8.54 -1.82
C LEU A 146 -19.20 7.53 -0.69
N GLN A 147 -20.12 7.41 0.28
CA GLN A 147 -19.98 6.47 1.38
C GLN A 147 -19.89 5.01 0.87
N GLY A 148 -19.01 4.19 1.45
CA GLY A 148 -18.70 2.84 0.95
C GLY A 148 -17.74 2.79 -0.25
N LYS A 149 -17.21 3.94 -0.70
CA LYS A 149 -16.24 4.01 -1.82
C LYS A 149 -14.90 4.58 -1.34
N MET A 150 -13.80 3.89 -1.66
CA MET A 150 -12.45 4.40 -1.38
C MET A 150 -12.12 5.60 -2.27
N VAL A 151 -11.88 6.77 -1.65
CA VAL A 151 -11.52 8.03 -2.31
C VAL A 151 -10.03 8.30 -2.12
N ASN A 152 -9.24 8.10 -3.18
CA ASN A 152 -7.78 8.20 -3.11
C ASN A 152 -7.22 9.59 -3.42
N SER A 153 -8.02 10.49 -3.97
CA SER A 153 -7.62 11.87 -4.25
C SER A 153 -8.83 12.78 -4.27
N LEU A 154 -8.63 14.02 -3.84
CA LEU A 154 -9.60 15.10 -3.93
C LEU A 154 -8.92 16.32 -4.56
N SER A 155 -9.69 17.18 -5.20
CA SER A 155 -9.26 18.53 -5.55
C SER A 155 -10.45 19.49 -5.56
N VAL A 156 -10.19 20.73 -5.16
CA VAL A 156 -11.20 21.79 -5.10
C VAL A 156 -10.77 22.99 -5.93
N GLU A 157 -11.68 23.50 -6.76
CA GLU A 157 -11.52 24.73 -7.53
C GLU A 157 -12.86 25.47 -7.59
N GLY A 158 -12.86 26.75 -7.17
CA GLY A 158 -14.09 27.54 -7.06
C GLY A 158 -15.16 26.83 -6.23
N ASP A 159 -16.34 26.66 -6.81
CA ASP A 159 -17.48 25.96 -6.22
C ASP A 159 -17.50 24.46 -6.53
N ARG A 160 -16.42 23.88 -7.08
CA ARG A 160 -16.39 22.49 -7.53
C ARG A 160 -15.40 21.66 -6.73
N ILE A 161 -15.81 20.44 -6.40
CA ILE A 161 -14.96 19.39 -5.86
C ILE A 161 -14.97 18.19 -6.82
N ILE A 162 -13.78 17.62 -7.05
CA ILE A 162 -13.62 16.37 -7.78
C ILE A 162 -12.96 15.32 -6.89
N ALA A 163 -13.41 14.08 -7.03
CA ALA A 163 -12.93 12.94 -6.26
C ALA A 163 -12.51 11.81 -7.20
N ALA A 164 -11.29 11.31 -6.98
CA ALA A 164 -10.83 10.07 -7.58
C ALA A 164 -11.22 8.90 -6.68
N VAL A 165 -11.94 7.94 -7.26
CA VAL A 165 -12.46 6.76 -6.57
C VAL A 165 -11.76 5.51 -7.09
N ARG A 166 -11.25 4.70 -6.16
CA ARG A 166 -10.56 3.42 -6.43
C ARG A 166 -9.50 3.51 -7.53
N MET A 167 -8.83 4.65 -7.62
CA MET A 167 -7.80 4.92 -8.62
C MET A 167 -8.25 4.78 -10.08
N SER A 168 -9.56 4.86 -10.35
CA SER A 168 -10.11 4.44 -11.65
C SER A 168 -11.22 5.34 -12.17
N GLN A 169 -12.03 5.92 -11.28
CA GLN A 169 -13.20 6.72 -11.63
C GLN A 169 -13.05 8.13 -11.07
N LEU A 170 -13.66 9.10 -11.75
CA LEU A 170 -13.80 10.46 -11.26
C LEU A 170 -15.29 10.75 -11.00
N PHE A 171 -15.53 11.43 -9.89
CA PHE A 171 -16.84 11.98 -9.54
C PHE A 171 -16.67 13.46 -9.23
N GLN A 172 -17.62 14.29 -9.64
CA GLN A 172 -17.64 15.72 -9.36
C GLN A 172 -18.90 16.10 -8.59
N ARG A 173 -18.83 17.25 -7.91
CA ARG A 173 -19.95 17.87 -7.24
C ARG A 173 -19.71 19.37 -7.07
N ALA A 174 -20.80 20.13 -6.96
CA ALA A 174 -20.74 21.46 -6.37
C ALA A 174 -20.37 21.42 -4.86
N LEU A 175 -19.80 22.50 -4.35
CA LEU A 175 -19.53 22.75 -2.94
C LEU A 175 -20.69 23.45 -2.24
N ASP A 176 -21.85 23.44 -2.90
CA ASP A 176 -23.12 23.88 -2.36
C ASP A 176 -23.59 22.90 -1.25
N PRO A 177 -23.86 23.39 -0.03
CA PRO A 177 -24.38 22.57 1.07
C PRO A 177 -25.65 21.79 0.72
N ASP A 178 -26.51 22.35 -0.15
CA ASP A 178 -27.80 21.79 -0.51
C ASP A 178 -27.69 20.74 -1.63
N LYS A 179 -26.57 20.72 -2.36
CA LYS A 179 -26.30 19.76 -3.45
C LYS A 179 -25.31 18.70 -3.01
N MET A 180 -25.83 17.64 -2.41
CA MET A 180 -25.04 16.50 -1.91
C MET A 180 -24.71 15.43 -2.97
N ALA A 181 -25.36 15.47 -4.14
CA ALA A 181 -25.30 14.42 -5.16
C ALA A 181 -24.00 14.45 -5.97
N TRP A 182 -23.25 13.35 -5.98
CA TRP A 182 -22.04 13.21 -6.79
C TRP A 182 -22.35 12.66 -8.18
N GLU A 183 -21.84 13.33 -9.21
CA GLU A 183 -22.02 12.94 -10.60
C GLU A 183 -20.75 12.27 -11.15
N PRO A 184 -20.87 11.14 -11.86
CA PRO A 184 -19.71 10.53 -12.50
C PRO A 184 -19.20 11.41 -13.65
N VAL A 185 -17.88 11.58 -13.72
CA VAL A 185 -17.21 12.23 -14.85
C VAL A 185 -16.88 11.16 -15.89
N LYS A 186 -17.40 11.31 -17.12
CA LYS A 186 -17.13 10.39 -18.22
C LYS A 186 -15.70 10.63 -18.72
N LEU A 187 -14.85 9.61 -18.59
CA LEU A 187 -13.47 9.66 -19.05
C LEU A 187 -13.35 9.02 -20.42
N ALA A 188 -12.98 9.81 -21.43
CA ALA A 188 -12.53 9.30 -22.71
C ALA A 188 -11.26 8.44 -22.54
N PRO A 189 -10.99 7.51 -23.48
CA PRO A 189 -9.78 6.71 -23.45
C PRO A 189 -8.52 7.56 -23.37
N LEU A 190 -7.47 6.98 -22.80
CA LEU A 190 -6.15 7.57 -22.80
C LEU A 190 -5.65 7.75 -24.26
N PRO A 191 -4.89 8.83 -24.54
CA PRO A 191 -4.25 9.04 -25.84
C PRO A 191 -3.38 7.85 -26.27
N ALA A 192 -3.21 7.63 -27.58
CA ALA A 192 -2.45 6.47 -28.09
C ALA A 192 -0.96 6.49 -27.66
N ASP A 193 -0.39 7.68 -27.45
CA ASP A 193 0.95 7.91 -26.92
C ASP A 193 1.04 7.74 -25.38
N ALA A 194 -0.08 7.50 -24.69
CA ALA A 194 -0.14 7.28 -23.24
C ALA A 194 0.41 5.92 -22.77
N GLY A 195 0.91 5.07 -23.67
CA GLY A 195 1.60 3.81 -23.35
C GLY A 195 2.58 3.41 -24.46
N ALA A 196 3.77 2.87 -24.22
CA ALA A 196 4.29 2.23 -23.03
C ALA A 196 5.76 2.64 -22.80
N SER A 197 6.02 3.50 -21.82
CA SER A 197 7.38 3.60 -21.28
C SER A 197 7.63 2.35 -20.43
N SER A 198 8.77 1.72 -20.68
CA SER A 198 9.25 0.55 -19.94
C SER A 198 9.12 0.76 -18.43
N VAL A 199 8.73 -0.29 -17.72
CA VAL A 199 8.65 -0.25 -16.25
C VAL A 199 10.01 -0.66 -15.70
N ASP A 200 10.49 0.02 -14.66
CA ASP A 200 11.73 -0.42 -14.03
C ASP A 200 11.55 -1.79 -13.36
N LEU A 201 12.57 -2.65 -13.45
CA LEU A 201 12.50 -4.01 -12.93
C LEU A 201 12.17 -4.03 -11.44
N GLY A 202 12.74 -3.10 -10.67
CA GLY A 202 12.48 -2.98 -9.24
C GLY A 202 11.02 -2.69 -8.92
N ARG A 203 10.38 -1.83 -9.71
CA ARG A 203 8.95 -1.56 -9.61
C ARG A 203 8.12 -2.78 -9.96
N MET A 204 8.43 -3.45 -11.06
CA MET A 204 7.69 -4.64 -11.48
C MET A 204 7.71 -5.72 -10.39
N LEU A 205 8.89 -6.02 -9.83
CA LEU A 205 9.04 -7.00 -8.75
C LEU A 205 8.27 -6.59 -7.49
N GLN A 206 8.25 -5.29 -7.16
CA GLN A 206 7.46 -4.79 -6.04
C GLN A 206 5.96 -4.94 -6.27
N ASP A 207 5.46 -4.54 -7.44
CA ASP A 207 4.04 -4.63 -7.77
C ASP A 207 3.56 -6.07 -7.82
N ILE A 208 4.39 -6.98 -8.33
CA ILE A 208 4.13 -8.41 -8.26
C ILE A 208 4.04 -8.85 -6.79
N HIS A 209 5.03 -8.55 -5.96
CA HIS A 209 5.03 -9.00 -4.57
C HIS A 209 3.77 -8.57 -3.78
N VAL A 210 3.32 -7.33 -3.99
CA VAL A 210 2.16 -6.75 -3.27
C VAL A 210 0.81 -7.00 -3.96
N GLY A 211 0.75 -7.87 -4.97
CA GLY A 211 -0.49 -8.23 -5.64
C GLY A 211 -1.12 -7.10 -6.45
N ARG A 212 -0.32 -6.45 -7.30
CA ARG A 212 -0.75 -5.40 -8.23
C ARG A 212 -0.11 -5.52 -9.62
N GLY A 213 0.67 -6.57 -9.84
CA GLY A 213 1.60 -6.67 -10.97
C GLY A 213 1.26 -7.73 -12.00
N LEU A 214 0.20 -8.54 -11.85
CA LEU A 214 -0.12 -9.60 -12.82
C LEU A 214 -1.30 -9.20 -13.70
N PHE A 215 -2.50 -9.14 -13.13
CA PHE A 215 -3.75 -8.88 -13.84
C PHE A 215 -4.33 -7.49 -13.55
N GLY A 216 -3.98 -6.91 -12.40
CA GLY A 216 -4.47 -5.62 -11.94
C GLY A 216 -5.84 -5.69 -11.25
N GLY A 217 -6.20 -4.58 -10.60
CA GLY A 217 -7.52 -4.37 -9.99
C GLY A 217 -7.89 -5.41 -8.92
N MET A 218 -9.15 -5.82 -8.94
CA MET A 218 -9.73 -6.74 -7.94
C MET A 218 -9.20 -8.17 -8.09
N ILE A 219 -8.78 -8.57 -9.30
CA ILE A 219 -8.27 -9.92 -9.58
C ILE A 219 -7.01 -10.18 -8.78
N ASP A 220 -6.01 -9.29 -8.88
CA ASP A 220 -4.76 -9.45 -8.12
C ASP A 220 -5.02 -9.39 -6.60
N MET A 221 -5.93 -8.52 -6.15
CA MET A 221 -6.29 -8.42 -4.73
C MET A 221 -6.84 -9.74 -4.18
N ILE A 222 -7.80 -10.36 -4.87
CA ILE A 222 -8.38 -11.65 -4.45
C ILE A 222 -7.32 -12.75 -4.53
N LEU A 223 -6.58 -12.81 -5.63
CA LEU A 223 -5.56 -13.84 -5.85
C LEU A 223 -4.48 -13.81 -4.77
N TRP A 224 -3.95 -12.64 -4.41
CA TRP A 224 -2.92 -12.54 -3.36
C TRP A 224 -3.43 -12.87 -1.97
N ASN A 225 -4.70 -12.57 -1.67
CA ASN A 225 -5.34 -13.03 -0.44
C ASN A 225 -5.47 -14.56 -0.41
N LEU A 226 -5.83 -15.18 -1.54
CA LEU A 226 -5.89 -16.65 -1.67
C LEU A 226 -4.51 -17.29 -1.57
N ILE A 227 -3.46 -16.65 -2.11
CA ILE A 227 -2.07 -17.13 -1.98
C ILE A 227 -1.61 -17.06 -0.52
N ALA A 228 -1.88 -15.96 0.18
CA ALA A 228 -1.56 -15.82 1.60
C ALA A 228 -2.31 -16.87 2.45
N LEU A 229 -3.62 -17.01 2.24
CA LEU A 229 -4.41 -18.06 2.89
C LEU A 229 -3.87 -19.46 2.57
N GLY A 230 -3.54 -19.69 1.30
CA GLY A 230 -2.97 -20.94 0.83
C GLY A 230 -1.64 -21.28 1.48
N LEU A 231 -0.73 -20.31 1.62
CA LEU A 231 0.54 -20.48 2.32
C LEU A 231 0.31 -20.86 3.79
N PHE A 232 -0.62 -20.18 4.47
CA PHE A 232 -1.01 -20.52 5.84
C PHE A 232 -1.56 -21.95 5.94
N LEU A 233 -2.50 -22.31 5.04
CA LEU A 233 -3.07 -23.65 4.99
C LEU A 233 -2.02 -24.71 4.65
N MET A 234 -1.05 -24.43 3.78
CA MET A 234 0.05 -25.35 3.49
C MET A 234 0.92 -25.60 4.73
N ALA A 235 1.24 -24.56 5.49
CA ALA A 235 1.98 -24.70 6.75
C ALA A 235 1.18 -25.54 7.78
N ALA A 236 -0.10 -25.20 7.99
CA ALA A 236 -0.96 -25.89 8.95
C ALA A 236 -1.21 -27.36 8.56
N THR A 237 -1.56 -27.63 7.31
CA THR A 237 -1.79 -29.00 6.81
C THR A 237 -0.51 -29.82 6.75
N GLY A 238 0.65 -29.21 6.48
CA GLY A 238 1.95 -29.88 6.55
C GLY A 238 2.28 -30.35 7.96
N LEU A 239 2.07 -29.49 8.96
CA LEU A 239 2.23 -29.83 10.38
C LEU A 239 1.23 -30.89 10.83
N ALA A 240 -0.04 -30.77 10.44
CA ALA A 240 -1.09 -31.73 10.75
C ALA A 240 -0.77 -33.12 10.17
N TYR A 241 -0.40 -33.19 8.88
CA TYR A 241 0.03 -34.43 8.23
C TYR A 241 1.18 -35.09 8.99
N TRP A 242 2.21 -34.32 9.34
CA TRP A 242 3.34 -34.82 10.12
C TRP A 242 2.91 -35.30 11.52
N GLY A 243 2.06 -34.53 12.20
CA GLY A 243 1.56 -34.83 13.54
C GLY A 243 0.76 -36.14 13.58
N PHE A 244 -0.21 -36.31 12.68
CA PHE A 244 -1.00 -37.54 12.58
C PHE A 244 -0.12 -38.74 12.22
N MET A 245 0.80 -38.60 11.26
CA MET A 245 1.74 -39.67 10.92
C MET A 245 2.63 -40.06 12.11
N ARG A 246 3.16 -39.07 12.84
CA ARG A 246 3.98 -39.30 14.03
C ARG A 246 3.18 -39.99 15.13
N TRP A 247 1.94 -39.57 15.36
CA TRP A 247 1.03 -40.17 16.33
C TRP A 247 0.71 -41.63 15.96
N CYS A 248 0.28 -41.90 14.73
CA CYS A 248 0.00 -43.26 14.24
C CYS A 248 1.22 -44.18 14.37
N ASN A 249 2.40 -43.70 14.01
CA ASN A 249 3.63 -44.47 14.11
C ASN A 249 4.03 -44.77 15.56
N ARG A 250 3.77 -43.83 16.49
CA ARG A 250 3.98 -44.05 17.94
C ARG A 250 2.94 -45.00 18.52
N ALA A 251 1.67 -44.83 18.14
CA ALA A 251 0.56 -45.68 18.59
C ALA A 251 0.78 -47.15 18.21
N ARG A 252 1.23 -47.43 16.99
CA ARG A 252 1.53 -48.80 16.52
C ARG A 252 2.65 -49.48 17.30
N LYS A 253 3.56 -48.71 17.91
CA LYS A 253 4.67 -49.23 18.73
C LYS A 253 4.29 -49.51 20.18
N ARG A 254 3.09 -49.11 20.63
CA ARG A 254 2.63 -49.37 22.01
C ARG A 254 2.30 -50.86 22.21
N PRO A 255 2.41 -51.39 23.44
CA PRO A 255 1.87 -52.69 23.82
C PRO A 255 0.40 -52.80 23.43
N LYS A 256 -0.07 -54.00 23.07
CA LYS A 256 -1.41 -54.22 22.47
C LYS A 256 -2.54 -53.64 23.33
N GLU A 257 -2.42 -53.75 24.65
CA GLU A 257 -3.36 -53.23 25.66
C GLU A 257 -3.41 -51.69 25.72
N ALA A 258 -2.31 -51.01 25.39
CA ALA A 258 -2.19 -49.55 25.43
C ALA A 258 -2.38 -48.89 24.04
N ARG A 259 -2.78 -49.66 23.03
CA ARG A 259 -3.04 -49.15 21.68
C ARG A 259 -4.38 -48.41 21.63
N PRO A 260 -4.47 -47.30 20.88
CA PRO A 260 -5.75 -46.66 20.61
C PRO A 260 -6.73 -47.62 19.92
N SER A 261 -8.03 -47.35 20.07
CA SER A 261 -9.08 -48.14 19.41
C SER A 261 -8.91 -48.17 17.89
N SER A 262 -9.44 -49.22 17.25
CA SER A 262 -9.45 -49.37 15.79
C SER A 262 -10.10 -48.17 15.10
N ASP A 263 -11.17 -47.61 15.68
CA ASP A 263 -11.86 -46.44 15.17
C ASP A 263 -11.02 -45.16 15.28
N ALA A 264 -10.28 -44.97 16.38
CA ALA A 264 -9.35 -43.85 16.51
C ALA A 264 -8.25 -43.92 15.43
N MET A 265 -7.72 -45.12 15.17
CA MET A 265 -6.73 -45.36 14.11
C MET A 265 -7.31 -45.09 12.71
N LYS A 266 -8.55 -45.54 12.44
CA LYS A 266 -9.25 -45.27 11.16
C LYS A 266 -9.49 -43.77 10.95
N ARG A 267 -9.94 -43.04 11.99
CA ARG A 267 -10.13 -41.58 11.94
C ARG A 267 -8.82 -40.86 11.63
N ALA A 268 -7.72 -41.23 12.30
CA ALA A 268 -6.42 -40.65 12.02
C ALA A 268 -5.91 -40.94 10.60
N GLN A 269 -6.15 -42.16 10.08
CA GLN A 269 -5.80 -42.51 8.70
C GLN A 269 -6.60 -41.72 7.67
N LYS A 270 -7.91 -41.52 7.90
CA LYS A 270 -8.73 -40.60 7.07
C LYS A 270 -8.19 -39.17 7.14
N GLY A 271 -7.79 -38.70 8.32
CA GLY A 271 -7.16 -37.40 8.50
C GLY A 271 -5.86 -37.23 7.71
N ILE A 272 -5.00 -38.26 7.69
CA ILE A 272 -3.77 -38.28 6.87
C ILE A 272 -4.09 -38.18 5.38
N GLN A 273 -5.06 -38.97 4.88
CA GLN A 273 -5.47 -38.95 3.48
C GLN A 273 -6.05 -37.60 3.06
N TRP A 274 -6.93 -37.03 3.89
CA TRP A 274 -7.52 -35.72 3.67
C TRP A 274 -6.46 -34.62 3.65
N SER A 275 -5.62 -34.57 4.69
CA SER A 275 -4.53 -33.59 4.80
C SER A 275 -3.57 -33.68 3.62
N PHE A 276 -3.24 -34.90 3.18
CA PHE A 276 -2.39 -35.10 2.01
C PHE A 276 -3.05 -34.61 0.71
N ARG A 277 -4.33 -34.93 0.48
CA ARG A 277 -5.06 -34.52 -0.73
C ARG A 277 -5.15 -32.99 -0.82
N VAL A 278 -5.51 -32.33 0.27
CA VAL A 278 -5.59 -30.86 0.34
C VAL A 278 -4.22 -30.23 0.15
N HIS A 279 -3.20 -30.67 0.89
CA HIS A 279 -1.85 -30.11 0.86
C HIS A 279 -1.15 -30.30 -0.49
N ALA A 280 -1.18 -31.51 -1.04
CA ALA A 280 -0.36 -31.88 -2.19
C ALA A 280 -1.06 -31.73 -3.55
N MET A 281 -2.38 -31.97 -3.63
CA MET A 281 -3.08 -32.01 -4.93
C MET A 281 -3.82 -30.72 -5.24
N ILE A 282 -4.46 -30.12 -4.25
CA ILE A 282 -5.31 -28.94 -4.45
C ILE A 282 -4.46 -27.69 -4.27
N ILE A 283 -3.99 -27.44 -3.06
CA ILE A 283 -3.33 -26.18 -2.72
C ILE A 283 -1.92 -26.13 -3.32
N GLY A 284 -1.15 -27.21 -3.15
CA GLY A 284 0.26 -27.24 -3.55
C GLY A 284 0.51 -27.06 -5.06
N ILE A 285 -0.36 -27.60 -5.93
CA ILE A 285 -0.18 -27.48 -7.39
C ILE A 285 -0.72 -26.16 -7.90
N VAL A 286 -1.95 -25.80 -7.52
CA VAL A 286 -2.61 -24.58 -7.99
C VAL A 286 -1.80 -23.35 -7.59
N LEU A 287 -1.22 -23.35 -6.38
CA LEU A 287 -0.46 -22.21 -5.88
C LEU A 287 1.03 -22.25 -6.21
N ALA A 288 1.57 -23.37 -6.71
CA ALA A 288 3.01 -23.50 -7.00
C ALA A 288 3.61 -22.32 -7.78
N PRO A 289 3.07 -21.90 -8.94
CA PRO A 289 3.67 -20.80 -9.71
C PRO A 289 3.63 -19.48 -8.95
N PHE A 290 2.56 -19.23 -8.20
CA PHE A 290 2.39 -18.00 -7.45
C PHE A 290 3.26 -17.95 -6.19
N LEU A 291 3.38 -19.06 -5.46
CA LEU A 291 4.26 -19.17 -4.30
C LEU A 291 5.73 -19.00 -4.71
N LEU A 292 6.14 -19.62 -5.83
CA LEU A 292 7.48 -19.42 -6.37
C LEU A 292 7.76 -17.94 -6.62
N LEU A 293 6.81 -17.25 -7.25
CA LEU A 293 6.91 -15.83 -7.55
C LEU A 293 6.89 -14.96 -6.29
N VAL A 294 6.09 -15.27 -5.26
CA VAL A 294 6.12 -14.57 -3.97
C VAL A 294 7.45 -14.75 -3.25
N PHE A 295 8.03 -15.96 -3.23
CA PHE A 295 9.33 -16.19 -2.60
C PHE A 295 10.47 -15.48 -3.33
N ILE A 296 10.51 -15.54 -4.66
CA ILE A 296 11.53 -14.85 -5.46
C ILE A 296 11.42 -13.33 -5.28
N THR A 297 10.22 -12.78 -5.36
CA THR A 297 10.01 -11.34 -5.19
C THR A 297 10.17 -10.90 -3.73
N GLY A 298 9.99 -11.80 -2.76
CA GLY A 298 10.25 -11.58 -1.34
C GLY A 298 11.73 -11.30 -1.07
N ILE A 299 12.63 -12.11 -1.63
CA ILE A 299 14.09 -11.87 -1.55
C ILE A 299 14.42 -10.46 -2.11
N TYR A 300 13.79 -10.06 -3.21
CA TYR A 300 13.96 -8.69 -3.72
C TYR A 300 13.42 -7.63 -2.74
N GLN A 301 12.30 -7.86 -2.05
CA GLN A 301 11.78 -6.91 -1.04
C GLN A 301 12.73 -6.76 0.14
N ASP A 302 13.23 -7.88 0.67
CA ASP A 302 14.16 -7.92 1.81
C ASP A 302 15.44 -7.10 1.55
N HIS A 303 15.92 -7.09 0.30
CA HIS A 303 17.11 -6.34 -0.13
C HIS A 303 16.81 -5.08 -0.93
N ARG A 304 15.54 -4.63 -0.97
CA ARG A 304 15.12 -3.53 -1.83
C ARG A 304 15.94 -2.26 -1.57
N GLY A 305 16.26 -1.96 -0.32
CA GLY A 305 17.11 -0.81 0.04
C GLY A 305 18.51 -0.87 -0.59
N ASP A 306 19.05 -2.07 -0.75
CA ASP A 306 20.42 -2.31 -1.22
C ASP A 306 20.50 -2.32 -2.75
N VAL A 307 19.52 -2.94 -3.43
CA VAL A 307 19.59 -3.18 -4.88
C VAL A 307 18.72 -2.22 -5.71
N GLN A 308 17.84 -1.43 -5.10
CA GLN A 308 16.84 -0.63 -5.84
C GLN A 308 17.48 0.36 -6.84
N MET A 309 18.64 0.94 -6.55
CA MET A 309 19.29 1.87 -7.49
C MET A 309 19.73 1.18 -8.78
N MET A 310 20.21 -0.07 -8.67
CA MET A 310 20.59 -0.88 -9.83
C MET A 310 19.34 -1.31 -10.61
N PHE A 311 18.33 -1.82 -9.91
CA PHE A 311 17.11 -2.32 -10.54
C PHE A 311 16.27 -1.22 -11.20
N ARG A 312 16.39 0.03 -10.75
CA ARG A 312 15.76 1.19 -11.39
C ARG A 312 16.36 1.56 -12.74
N LYS A 313 17.61 1.16 -12.99
CA LYS A 313 18.28 1.38 -14.29
C LYS A 313 17.94 0.29 -15.31
N MET A 314 17.36 -0.82 -14.84
CA MET A 314 16.94 -1.94 -15.69
C MET A 314 15.49 -1.74 -16.12
N THR A 315 15.27 -1.64 -17.42
CA THR A 315 13.96 -1.43 -18.01
C THR A 315 13.37 -2.75 -18.50
N VAL A 316 12.11 -3.00 -18.16
CA VAL A 316 11.37 -4.17 -18.65
C VAL A 316 10.58 -3.75 -19.89
N PRO A 317 10.82 -4.37 -21.06
CA PRO A 317 10.08 -4.06 -22.28
C PRO A 317 8.59 -4.34 -22.13
N SER A 318 7.76 -3.50 -22.74
CA SER A 318 6.30 -3.62 -22.70
C SER A 318 5.77 -4.97 -23.19
N ALA A 319 6.48 -5.61 -24.13
CA ALA A 319 6.13 -6.91 -24.70
C ALA A 319 6.06 -8.05 -23.67
N ILE A 320 6.88 -7.99 -22.61
CA ILE A 320 6.93 -9.03 -21.57
C ILE A 320 6.23 -8.60 -20.28
N LEU A 321 5.66 -7.38 -20.24
CA LEU A 321 4.93 -6.92 -19.08
C LEU A 321 3.59 -7.68 -18.94
N PRO A 322 3.21 -8.05 -17.70
CA PRO A 322 1.92 -8.66 -17.43
C PRO A 322 0.73 -7.79 -17.86
N PRO A 323 -0.47 -8.38 -18.01
CA PRO A 323 -1.69 -7.64 -18.36
C PRO A 323 -1.94 -6.38 -17.54
N ALA A 324 -1.56 -6.37 -16.26
CA ALA A 324 -1.67 -5.20 -15.37
C ALA A 324 -1.03 -3.90 -15.90
N TYR A 325 -0.12 -3.99 -16.88
CA TYR A 325 0.62 -2.85 -17.43
C TYR A 325 0.23 -2.48 -18.86
N ARG A 326 -0.63 -3.27 -19.52
CA ARG A 326 -0.96 -3.07 -20.95
C ARG A 326 -1.94 -1.89 -21.13
N ALA A 327 -1.75 -1.13 -22.21
CA ALA A 327 -2.49 0.12 -22.49
C ALA A 327 -4.01 -0.05 -22.64
N GLY A 328 -4.50 -1.27 -22.92
CA GLY A 328 -5.93 -1.60 -23.01
C GLY A 328 -6.71 -1.53 -21.69
N ALA A 329 -6.06 -1.25 -20.55
CA ALA A 329 -6.74 -1.17 -19.25
C ALA A 329 -7.51 0.16 -19.00
N GLY A 330 -7.45 1.12 -19.93
CA GLY A 330 -8.08 2.43 -19.75
C GLY A 330 -7.60 3.14 -18.47
N TRP A 331 -8.49 3.86 -17.80
CA TRP A 331 -8.18 4.56 -16.55
C TRP A 331 -8.10 3.67 -15.30
N GLN A 332 -8.39 2.37 -15.44
CA GLN A 332 -8.46 1.45 -14.30
C GLN A 332 -7.12 1.36 -13.57
N GLY A 333 -7.10 1.75 -12.30
CA GLY A 333 -5.89 1.79 -11.47
C GLY A 333 -4.86 2.83 -11.90
N GLN A 334 -5.21 3.77 -12.79
CA GLN A 334 -4.30 4.80 -13.29
C GLN A 334 -4.57 6.20 -12.73
N VAL A 335 -5.73 6.46 -12.12
CA VAL A 335 -6.08 7.77 -11.54
C VAL A 335 -5.48 7.91 -10.14
N MET A 336 -4.16 8.08 -10.03
CA MET A 336 -3.46 8.13 -8.73
C MET A 336 -3.75 9.42 -7.96
N ASN A 337 -3.78 10.55 -8.66
CA ASN A 337 -4.07 11.85 -8.10
C ASN A 337 -4.84 12.70 -9.12
N VAL A 338 -5.67 13.62 -8.63
CA VAL A 338 -6.45 14.54 -9.45
C VAL A 338 -6.24 15.95 -8.96
N ALA A 339 -6.15 16.91 -9.88
CA ALA A 339 -6.14 18.32 -9.58
C ALA A 339 -7.07 19.08 -10.53
N LEU A 340 -7.82 20.02 -9.98
CA LEU A 340 -8.50 21.08 -10.71
C LEU A 340 -7.65 22.34 -10.59
N ALA A 341 -7.42 22.98 -11.73
CA ALA A 341 -6.71 24.25 -11.81
C ALA A 341 -7.39 25.16 -12.84
N LYS A 342 -7.01 26.44 -12.82
CA LYS A 342 -7.33 27.40 -13.88
C LYS A 342 -6.03 27.97 -14.43
N ASP A 343 -5.92 28.07 -15.75
CA ASP A 343 -4.84 28.78 -16.44
C ASP A 343 -5.42 29.73 -17.49
N GLY A 344 -4.58 30.43 -18.26
CA GLY A 344 -5.02 31.35 -19.32
C GLY A 344 -5.92 30.70 -20.39
N GLY A 345 -5.94 29.37 -20.48
CA GLY A 345 -6.83 28.60 -21.35
C GLY A 345 -8.10 28.08 -20.66
N GLY A 346 -8.44 28.57 -19.46
CA GLY A 346 -9.64 28.20 -18.72
C GLY A 346 -9.44 27.10 -17.67
N GLU A 347 -10.50 26.34 -17.39
CA GLU A 347 -10.46 25.23 -16.44
C GLU A 347 -9.63 24.05 -16.97
N LEU A 348 -8.86 23.45 -16.07
CA LEU A 348 -7.95 22.35 -16.35
C LEU A 348 -8.20 21.23 -15.34
N LEU A 349 -8.60 20.07 -15.85
CA LEU A 349 -8.63 18.82 -15.11
C LEU A 349 -7.33 18.07 -15.37
N ALA A 350 -6.52 17.87 -14.33
CA ALA A 350 -5.29 17.10 -14.39
C ALA A 350 -5.44 15.76 -13.66
N ILE A 351 -5.04 14.67 -14.31
CA ILE A 351 -4.85 13.35 -13.70
C ILE A 351 -3.36 13.03 -13.71
N GLY A 352 -2.83 12.83 -12.51
CA GLY A 352 -1.47 12.39 -12.30
C GLY A 352 -1.40 10.88 -12.13
N ASN A 353 -0.41 10.26 -12.78
CA ASN A 353 -0.12 8.84 -12.61
C ASN A 353 1.40 8.57 -12.65
N ARG A 354 1.76 7.29 -12.70
CA ARG A 354 3.17 6.87 -12.71
C ARG A 354 3.91 7.18 -14.02
N ARG A 355 3.16 7.40 -15.10
CA ARG A 355 3.71 7.67 -16.44
C ARG A 355 3.91 9.16 -16.67
N GLY A 356 3.11 9.99 -16.03
CA GLY A 356 3.16 11.42 -16.22
C GLY A 356 1.89 12.10 -15.76
N MET A 357 1.60 13.21 -16.42
CA MET A 357 0.43 14.03 -16.20
C MET A 357 -0.41 14.04 -17.47
N PHE A 358 -1.70 13.83 -17.30
CA PHE A 358 -2.69 13.93 -18.37
C PHE A 358 -3.64 15.05 -18.02
N VAL A 359 -3.93 15.91 -18.99
CA VAL A 359 -4.84 17.04 -18.78
C VAL A 359 -5.99 17.01 -19.74
N SER A 360 -7.09 17.61 -19.31
CA SER A 360 -8.30 17.78 -20.07
C SER A 360 -8.85 19.19 -19.83
N ARG A 361 -9.29 19.84 -20.90
CA ARG A 361 -9.95 21.17 -20.86
C ARG A 361 -11.47 21.09 -21.03
N ASP A 362 -11.99 19.89 -21.24
CA ASP A 362 -13.41 19.59 -21.47
C ASP A 362 -13.96 18.59 -20.44
N MET A 363 -13.35 18.57 -19.24
CA MET A 363 -13.75 17.74 -18.11
C MET A 363 -13.78 16.23 -18.42
N GLY A 364 -12.77 15.75 -19.15
CA GLY A 364 -12.46 14.35 -19.38
C GLY A 364 -12.95 13.80 -20.72
N GLN A 365 -13.53 14.62 -21.59
CA GLN A 365 -13.98 14.20 -22.93
C GLN A 365 -12.82 14.06 -23.92
N SER A 366 -11.74 14.80 -23.72
CA SER A 366 -10.46 14.64 -24.42
C SER A 366 -9.29 14.79 -23.45
N TRP A 367 -8.17 14.14 -23.78
CA TRP A 367 -6.97 14.13 -22.96
C TRP A 367 -5.75 14.44 -23.80
N SER A 368 -4.82 15.19 -23.22
CA SER A 368 -3.48 15.36 -23.75
C SER A 368 -2.44 15.00 -22.69
N HIS A 369 -1.32 14.43 -23.13
CA HIS A 369 -0.17 14.22 -22.26
C HIS A 369 0.62 15.52 -22.12
N GLU A 370 0.95 15.89 -20.89
CA GLU A 370 1.69 17.12 -20.59
C GLU A 370 3.19 16.95 -20.89
N ALA A 371 3.60 17.22 -22.13
CA ALA A 371 4.97 17.04 -22.59
C ALA A 371 6.03 17.85 -21.81
N GLY A 372 5.66 19.01 -21.26
CA GLY A 372 6.55 19.83 -20.42
C GLY A 372 6.82 19.23 -19.04
N PHE A 373 5.95 18.35 -18.56
CA PHE A 373 6.08 17.72 -17.24
C PHE A 373 6.97 16.47 -17.31
N LYS A 374 7.98 16.39 -16.43
CA LYS A 374 8.96 15.30 -16.45
C LYS A 374 8.83 14.37 -15.25
N GLY A 375 8.44 13.12 -15.48
CA GLY A 375 8.42 12.05 -14.47
C GLY A 375 7.01 11.71 -13.96
N PRO A 376 6.86 10.91 -12.89
CA PRO A 376 5.55 10.53 -12.34
C PRO A 376 4.87 11.65 -11.55
N ALA A 377 3.58 11.90 -11.82
CA ALA A 377 2.72 12.82 -11.06
C ALA A 377 1.94 12.06 -9.97
N MET A 378 2.62 11.67 -8.88
CA MET A 378 1.99 10.89 -7.80
C MET A 378 1.21 11.73 -6.79
N ARG A 379 1.49 13.03 -6.73
CA ARG A 379 0.79 13.98 -5.88
C ARG A 379 0.82 15.33 -6.56
N MET A 380 -0.30 16.05 -6.49
CA MET A 380 -0.42 17.40 -6.99
C MET A 380 -1.18 18.20 -5.95
N ARG A 381 -0.86 19.48 -5.81
CA ARG A 381 -1.64 20.39 -4.98
C ARG A 381 -1.61 21.78 -5.58
N LYS A 382 -2.75 22.44 -5.53
CA LYS A 382 -2.86 23.86 -5.85
C LYS A 382 -2.61 24.68 -4.59
N ILE A 383 -1.70 25.66 -4.66
CA ILE A 383 -1.44 26.63 -3.58
C ILE A 383 -1.36 28.01 -4.22
N GLY A 384 -2.16 28.97 -3.74
CA GLY A 384 -2.17 30.33 -4.28
C GLY A 384 -2.56 30.39 -5.76
N GLY A 385 -3.45 29.51 -6.22
CA GLY A 385 -3.84 29.39 -7.64
C GLY A 385 -2.84 28.63 -8.52
N THR A 386 -1.64 28.35 -8.03
CA THR A 386 -0.58 27.66 -8.80
C THR A 386 -0.55 26.17 -8.51
N LEU A 387 -0.40 25.34 -9.55
CA LEU A 387 -0.29 23.89 -9.42
C LEU A 387 1.16 23.45 -9.16
N TYR A 388 1.37 22.76 -8.05
CA TYR A 388 2.65 22.20 -7.64
C TYR A 388 2.62 20.66 -7.67
N VAL A 389 3.71 20.07 -8.17
CA VAL A 389 3.89 18.62 -8.26
C VAL A 389 5.23 18.24 -7.63
N PRO A 390 5.23 17.82 -6.35
CA PRO A 390 6.44 17.36 -5.70
C PRO A 390 6.75 15.93 -6.13
N GLY A 391 8.04 15.61 -6.24
CA GLY A 391 8.46 14.27 -6.60
C GLY A 391 9.70 13.83 -5.89
N ARG A 392 9.53 13.07 -4.80
CA ARG A 392 10.64 12.32 -4.20
C ARG A 392 11.33 11.39 -5.22
N MET A 393 10.55 10.76 -6.09
CA MET A 393 11.09 9.89 -7.16
C MET A 393 11.78 10.70 -8.25
N MET A 394 11.24 11.87 -8.59
CA MET A 394 11.79 12.78 -9.62
C MET A 394 13.00 13.57 -9.11
N ARG A 395 13.21 13.60 -7.79
CA ARG A 395 14.17 14.45 -7.08
C ARG A 395 14.08 15.90 -7.54
N ARG A 396 12.84 16.39 -7.72
CA ARG A 396 12.52 17.79 -8.02
C ARG A 396 11.09 18.11 -7.60
N VAL A 397 10.81 19.40 -7.48
CA VAL A 397 9.44 19.94 -7.44
C VAL A 397 9.22 20.65 -8.75
N GLN A 398 8.12 20.33 -9.44
CA GLN A 398 7.72 21.03 -10.65
C GLN A 398 6.52 21.92 -10.35
N VAL A 399 6.50 23.10 -10.95
CA VAL A 399 5.44 24.09 -10.81
C VAL A 399 4.93 24.47 -12.20
N ARG A 400 3.61 24.57 -12.35
CA ARG A 400 3.00 25.05 -13.58
C ARG A 400 2.85 26.57 -13.51
N ARG A 401 3.52 27.28 -14.41
CA ARG A 401 3.39 28.72 -14.62
C ARG A 401 2.83 28.99 -16.02
N ASP A 402 2.59 30.25 -16.34
CA ASP A 402 2.01 30.66 -17.64
C ASP A 402 2.88 30.27 -18.84
N ASP A 403 4.21 30.21 -18.65
CA ASP A 403 5.19 29.77 -19.65
C ASP A 403 5.42 28.24 -19.66
N GLY A 404 4.67 27.50 -18.84
CA GLY A 404 4.69 26.03 -18.78
C GLY A 404 5.27 25.47 -17.48
N TRP A 405 5.79 24.25 -17.56
CA TRP A 405 6.33 23.53 -16.42
C TRP A 405 7.78 23.93 -16.14
N GLN A 406 8.02 24.42 -14.93
CA GLN A 406 9.34 24.77 -14.44
C GLN A 406 9.74 23.91 -13.25
N THR A 407 11.05 23.74 -13.04
CA THR A 407 11.56 23.18 -11.78
C THR A 407 11.68 24.29 -10.74
N LEU A 408 11.00 24.11 -9.61
CA LEU A 408 11.07 25.05 -8.50
C LEU A 408 12.41 24.90 -7.78
N ASP A 409 13.15 26.01 -7.61
CA ASP A 409 14.40 26.02 -6.87
C ASP A 409 14.11 25.97 -5.37
N VAL A 410 14.06 24.75 -4.84
CA VAL A 410 13.88 24.47 -3.41
C VAL A 410 15.11 23.76 -2.85
N PRO A 411 15.42 23.95 -1.55
CA PRO A 411 16.52 23.22 -0.90
C PRO A 411 16.41 21.71 -1.09
N LYS A 412 17.55 21.02 -1.20
CA LYS A 412 17.63 19.56 -1.42
C LYS A 412 16.80 18.73 -0.42
N MET A 413 16.61 19.21 0.81
CA MET A 413 15.77 18.56 1.81
C MET A 413 14.28 18.58 1.44
N VAL A 414 13.80 19.68 0.86
CA VAL A 414 12.40 19.90 0.46
C VAL A 414 12.04 19.08 -0.78
N VAL A 415 12.98 18.91 -1.71
CA VAL A 415 12.84 18.06 -2.91
C VAL A 415 12.32 16.65 -2.60
N MET A 416 12.64 16.15 -1.41
CA MET A 416 12.32 14.79 -0.99
C MET A 416 11.00 14.71 -0.19
N ILE A 417 10.22 15.78 -0.16
CA ILE A 417 8.95 15.93 0.56
C ILE A 417 7.81 15.89 -0.45
N ASN A 418 6.81 15.06 -0.16
CA ASN A 418 5.61 14.97 -1.00
C ASN A 418 4.43 15.74 -0.42
N GLU A 419 4.41 16.13 0.87
CA GLU A 419 3.28 16.85 1.46
C GLU A 419 3.57 18.34 1.59
N MET A 420 2.62 19.14 1.14
CA MET A 420 2.66 20.58 1.22
C MET A 420 1.30 21.14 1.65
N SER A 421 1.33 22.26 2.36
CA SER A 421 0.16 23.06 2.73
C SER A 421 0.45 24.51 2.39
N ALA A 422 -0.62 25.24 2.06
CA ALA A 422 -0.56 26.69 2.15
C ALA A 422 -0.25 27.09 3.59
N GLY A 423 0.63 28.05 3.77
CA GLY A 423 0.93 28.69 5.05
C GLY A 423 0.67 30.20 4.99
N PRO A 424 0.91 30.91 6.10
CA PRO A 424 0.80 32.38 6.17
C PRO A 424 1.58 33.08 5.08
N ASP A 425 1.18 34.31 4.78
CA ASP A 425 1.95 35.27 3.98
C ASP A 425 2.38 34.71 2.61
N GLY A 426 1.56 33.85 2.01
CA GLY A 426 1.86 33.20 0.74
C GLY A 426 3.05 32.24 0.82
N SER A 427 3.26 31.57 1.95
CA SER A 427 4.29 30.55 2.11
C SER A 427 3.78 29.14 1.79
N ILE A 428 4.72 28.24 1.47
CA ILE A 428 4.47 26.80 1.35
C ILE A 428 5.14 26.11 2.52
N TRP A 429 4.37 25.32 3.26
CA TRP A 429 4.86 24.53 4.39
C TRP A 429 4.94 23.06 3.96
N TRP A 430 6.16 22.55 3.94
CA TRP A 430 6.51 21.20 3.49
C TRP A 430 6.70 20.30 4.70
N THR A 431 5.86 19.28 4.84
CA THR A 431 5.87 18.43 6.03
C THR A 431 6.50 17.09 5.74
N ARG A 432 7.50 16.72 6.55
CA ARG A 432 8.15 15.41 6.49
C ARG A 432 8.76 15.01 7.82
N ASP A 433 8.47 13.77 8.22
CA ASP A 433 9.03 13.15 9.42
C ASP A 433 8.82 14.11 10.62
N ARG A 434 9.89 14.50 11.31
CA ARG A 434 9.82 15.42 12.46
C ARG A 434 9.86 16.91 12.10
N ASN A 435 9.86 17.27 10.82
CA ASN A 435 10.16 18.64 10.39
C ASN A 435 9.09 19.22 9.47
N VAL A 436 8.86 20.52 9.64
CA VAL A 436 8.16 21.36 8.67
C VAL A 436 9.14 22.39 8.14
N PHE A 437 9.32 22.42 6.82
CA PHE A 437 10.14 23.41 6.12
C PHE A 437 9.22 24.46 5.53
N LYS A 438 9.63 25.73 5.57
CA LYS A 438 8.84 26.86 5.07
C LYS A 438 9.57 27.46 3.89
N THR A 439 8.87 27.67 2.77
CA THR A 439 9.40 28.37 1.61
C THR A 439 8.44 29.46 1.13
N THR A 440 8.92 30.40 0.33
CA THR A 440 8.03 31.24 -0.49
C THR A 440 7.39 30.41 -1.62
N LEU A 441 6.42 30.98 -2.34
CA LEU A 441 5.89 30.41 -3.59
C LEU A 441 6.97 30.22 -4.67
N ALA A 442 8.06 30.99 -4.60
CA ALA A 442 9.21 30.89 -5.49
C ALA A 442 10.25 29.84 -5.05
N GLY A 443 10.05 29.19 -3.90
CA GLY A 443 10.91 28.10 -3.42
C GLY A 443 12.01 28.50 -2.44
N GLN A 444 12.21 29.80 -2.20
CA GLN A 444 13.22 30.30 -1.26
C GLN A 444 12.90 29.88 0.18
N MET A 445 13.89 29.33 0.88
CA MET A 445 13.74 28.86 2.27
C MET A 445 13.54 30.04 3.23
N ARG A 446 12.51 29.97 4.07
CA ARG A 446 12.18 30.98 5.08
C ARG A 446 12.39 30.49 6.50
N GLY A 447 12.40 29.19 6.72
CA GLY A 447 12.69 28.62 8.03
C GLY A 447 12.30 27.15 8.15
N LYS A 448 12.60 26.59 9.31
CA LYS A 448 12.29 25.20 9.66
C LYS A 448 11.76 25.17 11.09
N MET A 449 10.82 24.27 11.36
CA MET A 449 10.33 24.01 12.70
C MET A 449 10.06 22.52 12.91
N LEU A 450 9.88 22.12 14.16
CA LEU A 450 9.45 20.78 14.51
C LEU A 450 7.98 20.58 14.11
N HIS A 451 7.70 19.40 13.56
CA HIS A 451 6.35 19.02 13.14
C HIS A 451 5.47 18.59 14.33
N ASN A 452 6.08 17.91 15.31
CA ASN A 452 5.42 17.29 16.47
C ASN A 452 4.09 16.60 16.10
N PRO A 453 4.14 15.49 15.33
CA PRO A 453 2.93 14.79 14.90
C PRO A 453 2.15 14.22 16.10
N PRO A 454 0.87 13.84 15.90
CA PRO A 454 0.10 13.16 16.93
C PRO A 454 0.81 11.88 17.41
N LYS A 455 0.56 11.49 18.65
CA LYS A 455 1.02 10.21 19.22
C LYS A 455 -0.17 9.29 19.46
N LEU A 456 -0.07 8.02 19.09
CA LEU A 456 -1.13 7.03 19.31
C LEU A 456 -1.00 6.34 20.68
N GLY A 457 0.24 6.16 21.17
CA GLY A 457 0.52 5.43 22.41
C GLY A 457 0.41 3.91 22.27
N TYR A 458 0.31 3.40 21.05
CA TYR A 458 0.37 1.98 20.70
C TYR A 458 0.95 1.83 19.29
N LEU A 459 1.45 0.63 18.97
CA LEU A 459 1.98 0.31 17.66
C LEU A 459 0.86 -0.33 16.84
N PRO A 460 0.33 0.30 15.79
CA PRO A 460 -0.79 -0.25 15.04
C PRO A 460 -0.52 -1.66 14.52
N TRP A 461 -1.53 -2.53 14.48
CA TRP A 461 -1.38 -3.88 13.94
C TRP A 461 -0.85 -3.90 12.49
N ALA A 462 -1.22 -2.92 11.66
CA ALA A 462 -0.66 -2.78 10.31
C ALA A 462 0.85 -2.53 10.32
N SER A 463 1.33 -1.71 11.27
CA SER A 463 2.73 -1.38 11.50
C SER A 463 3.50 -2.57 12.05
N PHE A 464 2.97 -3.18 13.12
CA PHE A 464 3.52 -4.38 13.73
C PHE A 464 3.66 -5.50 12.69
N ALA A 465 2.61 -5.74 11.89
CA ALA A 465 2.66 -6.74 10.84
C ALA A 465 3.69 -6.41 9.76
N ALA A 466 3.93 -5.12 9.44
CA ALA A 466 4.90 -4.74 8.42
C ALA A 466 6.32 -5.04 8.90
N GLU A 467 6.64 -4.56 10.10
CA GLU A 467 7.96 -4.75 10.72
C GLU A 467 8.22 -6.21 11.06
N LEU A 468 7.19 -6.99 11.40
CA LEU A 468 7.33 -8.44 11.60
C LEU A 468 7.51 -9.19 10.27
N HIS A 469 6.83 -8.77 9.20
CA HIS A 469 6.96 -9.36 7.86
C HIS A 469 8.38 -9.16 7.30
N GLU A 470 8.93 -7.94 7.44
CA GLU A 470 10.31 -7.61 7.08
C GLU A 470 11.34 -8.16 8.09
N GLY A 471 10.87 -8.60 9.27
CA GLY A 471 11.70 -9.10 10.36
C GLY A 471 12.47 -8.03 11.14
N SER A 472 12.30 -6.76 10.78
CA SER A 472 12.92 -5.59 11.42
C SER A 472 12.50 -5.41 12.88
N LEU A 473 11.33 -5.94 13.27
CA LEU A 473 10.89 -6.00 14.67
C LEU A 473 11.84 -6.84 15.55
N ILE A 474 12.52 -7.84 14.95
CA ILE A 474 13.48 -8.71 15.64
C ILE A 474 14.90 -8.18 15.45
N SER A 475 15.29 -7.96 14.20
CA SER A 475 16.60 -7.42 13.84
C SER A 475 16.62 -6.92 12.39
N LYS A 476 17.37 -5.85 12.11
CA LYS A 476 17.62 -5.41 10.72
C LYS A 476 18.31 -6.46 9.85
N GLN A 477 19.02 -7.42 10.47
CA GLN A 477 19.65 -8.53 9.76
C GLN A 477 18.71 -9.72 9.52
N TRP A 478 17.46 -9.66 10.03
CA TRP A 478 16.48 -10.71 9.83
C TRP A 478 16.11 -10.92 8.35
N LYS A 479 16.39 -9.93 7.48
CA LYS A 479 16.30 -10.09 6.02
C LYS A 479 17.01 -11.35 5.49
N TRP A 480 18.16 -11.73 6.07
CA TRP A 480 18.88 -12.94 5.67
C TRP A 480 18.19 -14.23 6.16
N ILE A 481 17.49 -14.15 7.29
CA ILE A 481 16.66 -15.24 7.80
C ILE A 481 15.41 -15.38 6.92
N ASN A 482 14.80 -14.27 6.51
CA ASN A 482 13.72 -14.28 5.52
C ASN A 482 14.18 -14.90 4.19
N ASP A 483 15.37 -14.58 3.69
CA ASP A 483 15.93 -15.22 2.49
C ASP A 483 16.04 -16.74 2.66
N LEU A 484 16.55 -17.21 3.81
CA LEU A 484 16.62 -18.64 4.12
C LEU A 484 15.22 -19.27 4.05
N PHE A 485 14.22 -18.63 4.64
CA PHE A 485 12.84 -19.11 4.56
C PHE A 485 12.30 -19.07 3.13
N ALA A 486 12.57 -18.03 2.34
CA ALA A 486 12.20 -17.97 0.93
C ALA A 486 12.83 -19.13 0.13
N LEU A 487 14.10 -19.43 0.35
CA LEU A 487 14.80 -20.58 -0.26
C LEU A 487 14.21 -21.92 0.19
N LEU A 488 13.82 -22.06 1.47
CA LEU A 488 13.09 -23.23 1.96
C LEU A 488 11.71 -23.34 1.30
N GLY A 489 11.02 -22.21 1.09
CA GLY A 489 9.75 -22.12 0.37
C GLY A 489 9.87 -22.59 -1.08
N ILE A 490 10.87 -22.09 -1.81
CA ILE A 490 11.21 -22.54 -3.18
C ILE A 490 11.50 -24.04 -3.18
N THR A 491 12.30 -24.51 -2.22
CA THR A 491 12.60 -25.94 -2.06
C THR A 491 11.32 -26.75 -1.85
N LEU A 492 10.39 -26.28 -1.02
CA LEU A 492 9.10 -26.95 -0.77
C LEU A 492 8.22 -27.02 -2.01
N VAL A 493 8.14 -25.94 -2.79
CA VAL A 493 7.40 -25.91 -4.05
C VAL A 493 7.99 -26.93 -5.05
N VAL A 494 9.31 -26.87 -5.29
CA VAL A 494 9.99 -27.75 -6.24
C VAL A 494 9.90 -29.21 -5.78
N THR A 495 10.22 -29.50 -4.53
CA THR A 495 10.17 -30.87 -4.00
C THR A 495 8.74 -31.40 -3.93
N GLY A 496 7.76 -30.55 -3.62
CA GLY A 496 6.33 -30.89 -3.65
C GLY A 496 5.89 -31.32 -5.05
N PHE A 497 6.20 -30.51 -6.07
CA PHE A 497 5.91 -30.81 -7.46
C PHE A 497 6.58 -32.11 -7.96
N LEU A 498 7.87 -32.30 -7.66
CA LEU A 498 8.59 -33.51 -8.03
C LEU A 498 8.00 -34.78 -7.38
N ARG A 499 7.51 -34.68 -6.13
CA ARG A 499 6.83 -35.79 -5.44
C ARG A 499 5.47 -36.08 -6.05
N TRP A 500 4.73 -35.04 -6.43
CA TRP A 500 3.47 -35.18 -7.15
C TRP A 500 3.66 -35.87 -8.50
N ARG A 501 4.65 -35.44 -9.30
CA ARG A 501 4.96 -36.04 -10.61
C ARG A 501 5.40 -37.50 -10.53
N LYS A 502 6.09 -37.91 -9.45
CA LYS A 502 6.55 -39.30 -9.26
C LYS A 502 5.42 -40.26 -8.90
N ARG A 503 4.25 -39.77 -8.49
CA ARG A 503 3.09 -40.63 -8.24
C ARG A 503 2.44 -40.94 -9.58
N LYS A 504 2.22 -42.23 -9.86
CA LYS A 504 1.31 -42.66 -10.91
C LYS A 504 -0.09 -42.29 -10.43
N TRP A 505 -0.77 -41.45 -11.20
CA TRP A 505 -2.13 -40.99 -10.93
C TRP A 505 -3.13 -41.89 -11.61
#